data_AF-A0A838H5E0-F1
#
_entry.id   AF-A0A838H5E0-F1
#
_cell.length_a   1.000
_cell.length_b   1.000
_cell.length_c   1.000
_cell.angle_alpha   90.00
_cell.angle_beta   90.00
_cell.angle_gamma   90.00
#
_symmetry.space_group_name_H-M   'P 1'
#
loop_
_entity.id
_entity.type
_entity.pdbx_description
1 polymer ?
#
loop_
_entity_poly.entity_id
_entity_poly.type
_entity_poly.pdbx_seq_one_letter_code
_entity_poly.pdbx_strand_id
1 'polypeptide(L)'
;MLQRLIVHLMPSPVYLHLDRKQDRRPFNECLSSPGINEIDRRVVCWGGFSMVVATIELMRSALRDPLIDHVVLLSGSCYPIRPVGDLCEHLCSTGESELVYLPITSVETPHLAESIEHHYFHDWDARWGGRHARRAARQLCRILLARRQGLPGGLVPHFGSQWCSLSRRCAAEVVDVFDGNPELVTFYRRVLAPDEHFVQTVIANSAHARDRYLGAYRGSESFGSAALHYIQPTLAHSGPRQGPKPQWFDSPADLPALRDSGKFFVRKVRDPRIADAIDVELLSGAWCSTAREGRISRQAEIRPSPAEWTEPAQMEGSLGC
;
A
#
# COMPACT_ATOMS: atom_id res chain seq x y z
N MET A 1 10.49 -9.66 -16.58
CA MET A 1 9.96 -9.43 -15.21
C MET A 1 8.49 -9.01 -15.20
N LEU A 2 8.09 -7.86 -15.76
CA LEU A 2 6.69 -7.40 -15.67
C LEU A 2 5.66 -8.38 -16.25
N GLN A 3 5.88 -8.89 -17.47
CA GLN A 3 4.99 -9.90 -18.08
C GLN A 3 4.85 -11.15 -17.21
N ARG A 4 5.95 -11.60 -16.62
CA ARG A 4 5.99 -12.74 -15.70
C ARG A 4 5.16 -12.48 -14.43
N LEU A 5 5.32 -11.30 -13.82
CA LEU A 5 4.51 -10.88 -12.67
C LEU A 5 3.01 -10.93 -13.03
N ILE A 6 2.63 -10.37 -14.19
CA ILE A 6 1.23 -10.36 -14.65
C ILE A 6 0.67 -11.77 -14.77
N VAL A 7 1.43 -12.71 -15.34
CA VAL A 7 1.00 -14.11 -15.48
C VAL A 7 0.68 -14.73 -14.12
N HIS A 8 1.49 -14.47 -13.10
CA HIS A 8 1.23 -14.99 -11.74
C HIS A 8 0.06 -14.31 -11.01
N LEU A 9 -0.35 -13.12 -11.45
CA LEU A 9 -1.50 -12.41 -10.86
C LEU A 9 -2.83 -12.86 -11.48
N MET A 10 -2.82 -13.54 -12.63
CA MET A 10 -4.05 -14.05 -13.24
C MET A 10 -4.74 -15.10 -12.33
N PRO A 11 -6.08 -15.12 -12.26
CA PRO A 11 -7.03 -14.36 -13.07
C PRO A 11 -7.38 -12.96 -12.53
N SER A 12 -6.73 -12.48 -11.47
CA SER A 12 -7.04 -11.17 -10.89
C SER A 12 -6.75 -10.04 -11.89
N PRO A 13 -7.68 -9.08 -12.09
CA PRO A 13 -7.48 -7.99 -13.02
C PRO A 13 -6.36 -7.06 -12.55
N VAL A 14 -5.54 -6.60 -13.49
CA VAL A 14 -4.39 -5.72 -13.21
C VAL A 14 -4.64 -4.36 -13.83
N TYR A 15 -4.71 -3.34 -12.98
CA TYR A 15 -4.74 -1.94 -13.41
C TYR A 15 -3.30 -1.42 -13.44
N LEU A 16 -2.86 -0.89 -14.58
CA LEU A 16 -1.45 -0.64 -14.83
C LEU A 16 -1.17 0.81 -15.21
N HIS A 17 -0.22 1.41 -14.50
CA HIS A 17 0.37 2.69 -14.84
C HIS A 17 1.79 2.51 -15.36
N LEU A 18 2.06 2.96 -16.59
CA LEU A 18 3.41 3.04 -17.15
C LEU A 18 3.90 4.49 -17.13
N ASP A 19 4.92 4.77 -16.32
CA ASP A 19 5.53 6.10 -16.23
C ASP A 19 5.85 6.65 -17.64
N ARG A 20 5.43 7.90 -17.89
CA ARG A 20 5.60 8.57 -19.18
C ARG A 20 7.07 8.72 -19.60
N LYS A 21 8.01 8.65 -18.65
CA LYS A 21 9.46 8.65 -18.92
C LYS A 21 9.96 7.33 -19.53
N GLN A 22 9.21 6.24 -19.41
CA GLN A 22 9.63 4.94 -19.95
C GLN A 22 9.31 4.84 -21.44
N ASP A 23 10.17 4.13 -22.18
CA ASP A 23 9.82 3.69 -23.53
C ASP A 23 8.71 2.65 -23.44
N ARG A 24 7.63 2.84 -24.20
CA ARG A 24 6.48 1.93 -24.21
C ARG A 24 6.77 0.66 -25.01
N ARG A 25 7.60 0.75 -26.06
CA ARG A 25 7.78 -0.33 -27.05
C ARG A 25 8.08 -1.69 -26.43
N PRO A 26 8.96 -1.82 -25.40
CA PRO A 26 9.24 -3.11 -24.76
C PRO A 26 8.06 -3.72 -23.99
N PHE A 27 7.01 -2.94 -23.72
CA PHE A 27 5.85 -3.37 -22.94
C PHE A 27 4.62 -3.65 -23.81
N ASN A 28 4.63 -3.35 -25.11
CA ASN A 28 3.44 -3.45 -25.97
C ASN A 28 2.78 -4.83 -25.95
N GLU A 29 3.58 -5.90 -26.02
CA GLU A 29 3.08 -7.28 -25.96
C GLU A 29 2.39 -7.57 -24.62
N CYS A 30 3.09 -7.26 -23.53
CA CYS A 30 2.60 -7.43 -22.17
C CYS A 30 1.30 -6.65 -21.92
N LEU A 31 1.24 -5.39 -22.37
CA LEU A 31 0.09 -4.49 -22.21
C LEU A 31 -1.12 -4.90 -23.07
N SER A 32 -0.92 -5.76 -24.07
CA SER A 32 -2.00 -6.30 -24.90
C SER A 32 -2.59 -7.59 -24.34
N SER A 33 -2.06 -8.10 -23.21
CA SER A 33 -2.56 -9.31 -22.56
C SER A 33 -3.97 -9.11 -21.98
N PRO A 34 -4.85 -10.12 -22.03
CA PRO A 34 -6.15 -10.08 -21.35
C PRO A 34 -5.98 -9.81 -19.84
N GLY A 35 -6.94 -9.08 -19.26
CA GLY A 35 -6.93 -8.74 -17.83
C GLY A 35 -6.05 -7.54 -17.45
N ILE A 36 -5.33 -6.94 -18.41
CA ILE A 36 -4.60 -5.68 -18.22
C ILE A 36 -5.46 -4.48 -18.59
N ASN A 37 -5.63 -3.57 -17.64
CA ASN A 37 -6.33 -2.31 -17.80
C ASN A 37 -5.32 -1.17 -17.63
N GLU A 38 -4.74 -0.71 -18.74
CA GLU A 38 -3.81 0.41 -18.71
C GLU A 38 -4.56 1.74 -18.47
N ILE A 39 -4.04 2.55 -17.55
CA ILE A 39 -4.51 3.91 -17.29
C ILE A 39 -3.62 4.96 -17.95
N ASP A 40 -4.08 6.20 -18.01
CA ASP A 40 -3.34 7.31 -18.61
C ASP A 40 -1.93 7.49 -18.04
N ARG A 41 -0.95 7.58 -18.95
CA ARG A 41 0.46 7.69 -18.61
C ARG A 41 0.80 9.08 -18.06
N ARG A 42 1.56 9.09 -16.96
CA ARG A 42 1.99 10.33 -16.30
C ARG A 42 3.45 10.25 -15.87
N VAL A 43 4.09 11.41 -15.76
CA VAL A 43 5.46 11.48 -15.19
C VAL A 43 5.34 11.31 -13.69
N VAL A 44 6.03 10.30 -13.15
CA VAL A 44 6.11 10.05 -11.71
C VAL A 44 7.49 10.44 -11.19
N CYS A 45 7.53 11.24 -10.14
CA CYS A 45 8.75 11.70 -9.49
C CYS A 45 8.85 11.05 -8.12
N TRP A 46 9.98 10.39 -7.86
CA TRP A 46 10.18 9.69 -6.60
C TRP A 46 10.15 10.66 -5.41
N GLY A 47 9.36 10.32 -4.38
CA GLY A 47 9.12 11.15 -3.21
C GLY A 47 8.26 12.40 -3.46
N GLY A 48 7.65 12.51 -4.65
CA GLY A 48 6.75 13.61 -5.03
C GLY A 48 5.28 13.19 -5.06
N PHE A 49 4.39 14.19 -5.10
CA PHE A 49 2.94 13.99 -5.09
C PHE A 49 2.41 13.24 -6.31
N SER A 50 3.14 13.28 -7.42
CA SER A 50 2.83 12.49 -8.62
C SER A 50 2.71 10.98 -8.37
N MET A 51 3.35 10.44 -7.32
CA MET A 51 3.16 9.07 -6.87
C MET A 51 1.76 8.84 -6.30
N VAL A 52 1.30 9.71 -5.39
CA VAL A 52 -0.07 9.66 -4.85
C VAL A 52 -1.09 9.77 -5.97
N VAL A 53 -0.93 10.73 -6.89
CA VAL A 53 -1.87 10.88 -8.00
C VAL A 53 -1.93 9.62 -8.85
N ALA A 54 -0.80 8.98 -9.18
CA ALA A 54 -0.81 7.73 -9.95
C ALA A 54 -1.56 6.61 -9.19
N THR A 55 -1.34 6.49 -7.89
CA THR A 55 -2.04 5.52 -7.03
C THR A 55 -3.56 5.77 -6.99
N ILE A 56 -3.99 7.03 -6.89
CA ILE A 56 -5.41 7.40 -6.88
C ILE A 56 -6.06 7.09 -8.22
N GLU A 57 -5.42 7.38 -9.35
CA GLU A 57 -5.96 7.03 -10.68
C GLU A 57 -6.10 5.52 -10.85
N LEU A 58 -5.15 4.72 -10.33
CA LEU A 58 -5.23 3.27 -10.34
C LEU A 58 -6.42 2.77 -9.50
N MET A 59 -6.59 3.29 -8.28
CA MET A 59 -7.72 2.95 -7.42
C MET A 59 -9.05 3.34 -8.09
N ARG A 60 -9.14 4.56 -8.62
CA ARG A 60 -10.35 5.04 -9.32
C ARG A 60 -10.70 4.16 -10.51
N SER A 61 -9.70 3.74 -11.30
CA SER A 61 -9.93 2.84 -12.42
C SER A 61 -10.41 1.46 -11.95
N ALA A 62 -9.80 0.92 -10.89
CA ALA A 62 -10.19 -0.37 -10.32
C ALA A 62 -11.62 -0.37 -9.77
N LEU A 63 -12.01 0.70 -9.09
CA LEU A 63 -13.33 0.84 -8.47
C LEU A 63 -14.47 1.00 -9.47
N ARG A 64 -14.19 1.23 -10.76
CA ARG A 64 -15.25 1.22 -11.80
C ARG A 64 -15.83 -0.17 -12.00
N ASP A 65 -15.05 -1.22 -11.74
CA ASP A 65 -15.54 -2.59 -11.77
C ASP A 65 -16.19 -2.93 -10.42
N PRO A 66 -17.51 -3.22 -10.39
CA PRO A 66 -18.22 -3.54 -9.17
C PRO A 66 -17.81 -4.88 -8.55
N LEU A 67 -17.13 -5.77 -9.30
CA LEU A 67 -16.66 -7.07 -8.83
C LEU A 67 -15.35 -6.99 -8.04
N ILE A 68 -14.73 -5.81 -7.95
CA ILE A 68 -13.49 -5.60 -7.19
C ILE A 68 -13.81 -5.36 -5.72
N ASP A 69 -13.46 -6.34 -4.89
CA ASP A 69 -13.59 -6.28 -3.43
C ASP A 69 -12.35 -5.68 -2.75
N HIS A 70 -11.17 -5.87 -3.33
CA HIS A 70 -9.89 -5.46 -2.75
C HIS A 70 -8.94 -4.94 -3.82
N VAL A 71 -8.12 -3.95 -3.46
CA VAL A 71 -7.02 -3.44 -4.29
C VAL A 71 -5.69 -3.64 -3.56
N VAL A 72 -4.69 -4.16 -4.27
CA VAL A 72 -3.33 -4.35 -3.75
C VAL A 72 -2.36 -3.54 -4.59
N LEU A 73 -1.63 -2.61 -3.97
CA LEU A 73 -0.66 -1.80 -4.68
C LEU A 73 0.64 -2.59 -4.88
N LEU A 74 1.04 -2.76 -6.14
CA LEU A 74 2.30 -3.39 -6.55
C LEU A 74 3.10 -2.45 -7.44
N SER A 75 4.37 -2.78 -7.66
CA SER A 75 5.17 -2.17 -8.73
C SER A 75 5.91 -3.24 -9.50
N GLY A 76 6.51 -2.88 -10.64
CA GLY A 76 7.23 -3.83 -11.50
C GLY A 76 8.49 -4.48 -10.90
N SER A 77 8.83 -4.19 -9.63
CA SER A 77 9.89 -4.91 -8.89
C SER A 77 9.35 -5.67 -7.68
N CYS A 78 8.03 -5.78 -7.52
CA CYS A 78 7.40 -6.73 -6.63
C CYS A 78 7.31 -8.09 -7.34
N TYR A 79 7.38 -9.18 -6.57
CA TYR A 79 7.21 -10.53 -7.10
C TYR A 79 6.42 -11.39 -6.11
N PRO A 80 5.45 -12.21 -6.55
CA PRO A 80 4.72 -13.09 -5.65
C PRO A 80 5.65 -14.16 -5.10
N ILE A 81 5.48 -14.49 -3.82
CA ILE A 81 6.17 -15.60 -3.14
C ILE A 81 5.18 -16.64 -2.60
N ARG A 82 3.90 -16.45 -2.90
CA ARG A 82 2.79 -17.38 -2.71
C ARG A 82 1.86 -17.28 -3.92
N PRO A 83 1.11 -18.35 -4.25
CA PRO A 83 0.10 -18.30 -5.30
C PRO A 83 -0.93 -17.20 -5.05
N VAL A 84 -1.41 -16.53 -6.11
CA VAL A 84 -2.42 -15.47 -5.97
C VAL A 84 -3.74 -15.99 -5.40
N GLY A 85 -4.06 -17.28 -5.61
CA GLY A 85 -5.22 -17.94 -5.01
C GLY A 85 -5.19 -17.89 -3.47
N ASP A 86 -4.03 -18.14 -2.86
CA ASP A 86 -3.86 -18.01 -1.40
C ASP A 86 -4.13 -16.58 -0.93
N LEU A 87 -3.74 -15.57 -1.72
CA LEU A 87 -4.00 -14.17 -1.41
C LEU A 87 -5.51 -13.87 -1.47
N CYS A 88 -6.20 -14.36 -2.50
CA CYS A 88 -7.64 -14.22 -2.62
C CYS A 88 -8.35 -14.89 -1.45
N GLU A 89 -7.99 -16.13 -1.10
CA GLU A 89 -8.55 -16.82 0.07
C GLU A 89 -8.27 -16.07 1.37
N HIS A 90 -7.06 -15.54 1.54
CA HIS A 90 -6.67 -14.74 2.70
C HIS A 90 -7.55 -13.49 2.84
N LEU A 91 -7.68 -12.71 1.76
CA LEU A 91 -8.51 -11.50 1.72
C LEU A 91 -10.03 -11.79 1.84
N CYS A 92 -10.50 -12.95 1.37
CA CYS A 92 -11.88 -13.37 1.55
C CYS A 92 -12.14 -13.86 2.99
N SER A 93 -11.19 -14.57 3.59
CA SER A 93 -11.31 -15.14 4.94
C SER A 93 -11.36 -14.07 6.04
N THR A 94 -10.84 -12.88 5.75
CA THR A 94 -10.99 -11.72 6.62
C THR A 94 -12.42 -11.16 6.62
N GLY A 95 -13.33 -11.64 5.76
CA GLY A 95 -14.72 -11.16 5.68
C GLY A 95 -14.81 -9.66 5.35
N GLU A 96 -15.91 -9.00 5.72
CA GLU A 96 -15.99 -7.53 5.73
C GLU A 96 -15.20 -6.88 6.87
N SER A 97 -14.49 -7.66 7.71
CA SER A 97 -13.60 -7.05 8.68
C SER A 97 -12.52 -6.30 7.89
N GLU A 98 -12.54 -4.98 8.06
CA GLU A 98 -11.90 -3.97 7.21
C GLU A 98 -10.37 -4.01 7.37
N LEU A 99 -9.77 -5.16 7.11
CA LEU A 99 -8.33 -5.42 7.19
C LEU A 99 -7.64 -4.83 5.97
N VAL A 100 -7.60 -3.50 6.02
CA VAL A 100 -6.65 -2.71 5.28
C VAL A 100 -5.32 -2.84 5.98
N TYR A 101 -4.45 -3.65 5.42
CA TYR A 101 -3.08 -3.72 5.87
C TYR A 101 -2.35 -2.38 5.62
N LEU A 102 -2.47 -1.47 6.58
CA LEU A 102 -1.82 -0.17 6.66
C LEU A 102 -1.37 0.05 8.10
N PRO A 103 -0.23 -0.50 8.52
CA PRO A 103 0.34 -0.13 9.81
C PRO A 103 0.70 1.36 9.79
N ILE A 104 0.20 2.00 10.84
CA ILE A 104 0.11 3.43 10.97
C ILE A 104 0.94 3.85 12.18
N THR A 105 1.78 4.86 11.99
CA THR A 105 2.46 5.60 13.06
C THR A 105 1.88 7.00 13.10
N SER A 106 1.53 7.49 14.30
CA SER A 106 1.29 8.91 14.52
C SER A 106 2.62 9.67 14.51
N VAL A 107 2.55 11.00 14.43
CA VAL A 107 3.72 11.88 14.43
C VAL A 107 4.34 11.96 15.83
N GLU A 108 5.06 10.93 16.22
CA GLU A 108 5.87 10.92 17.45
C GLU A 108 7.37 11.12 17.15
N THR A 109 7.77 11.18 15.87
CA THR A 109 9.18 11.27 15.47
C THR A 109 9.50 12.54 14.66
N PRO A 110 10.55 13.32 15.04
CA PRO A 110 10.89 14.59 14.39
C PRO A 110 11.11 14.52 12.87
N HIS A 111 11.69 13.43 12.36
CA HIS A 111 11.95 13.28 10.92
C HIS A 111 10.67 13.15 10.08
N LEU A 112 9.63 12.49 10.63
CA LEU A 112 8.32 12.38 9.99
C LEU A 112 7.60 13.74 10.03
N ALA A 113 7.69 14.47 11.14
CA ALA A 113 7.17 15.83 11.24
C ALA A 113 7.82 16.77 10.20
N GLU A 114 9.14 16.70 10.01
CA GLU A 114 9.83 17.53 9.01
C GLU A 114 9.36 17.29 7.56
N SER A 115 8.84 16.11 7.24
CA SER A 115 8.35 15.79 5.89
C SER A 115 7.11 16.62 5.53
N ILE A 116 6.26 16.92 6.51
CA ILE A 116 5.01 17.67 6.36
C ILE A 116 5.17 19.16 6.69
N GLU A 117 6.04 19.53 7.63
CA GLU A 117 6.20 20.92 8.06
C GLU A 117 6.94 21.78 7.02
N HIS A 118 7.91 21.19 6.32
CA HIS A 118 8.67 21.89 5.29
C HIS A 118 8.01 21.79 3.91
N HIS A 119 8.36 22.73 3.04
CA HIS A 119 7.89 22.78 1.65
C HIS A 119 8.85 22.04 0.72
N TYR A 120 8.34 21.02 0.02
CA TYR A 120 9.10 20.20 -0.93
C TYR A 120 8.46 20.24 -2.32
N PHE A 121 9.24 20.59 -3.35
CA PHE A 121 8.75 20.75 -4.72
C PHE A 121 9.26 19.65 -5.67
N HIS A 122 9.22 18.39 -5.24
CA HIS A 122 9.82 17.26 -5.96
C HIS A 122 9.34 17.09 -7.40
N ASP A 123 8.04 17.25 -7.66
CA ASP A 123 7.45 17.12 -9.00
C ASP A 123 7.87 18.25 -9.95
N TRP A 124 8.22 19.42 -9.41
CA TRP A 124 8.73 20.56 -10.15
C TRP A 124 10.24 20.44 -10.38
N ASP A 125 10.98 20.18 -9.31
CA ASP A 125 12.43 20.04 -9.30
C ASP A 125 12.91 18.94 -10.26
N ALA A 126 12.17 17.82 -10.37
CA ALA A 126 12.53 16.74 -11.29
C ALA A 126 12.45 17.14 -12.77
N ARG A 127 11.70 18.20 -13.10
CA ARG A 127 11.58 18.73 -14.47
C ARG A 127 12.65 19.76 -14.81
N TRP A 128 13.31 20.36 -13.81
CA TRP A 128 14.17 21.52 -13.99
C TRP A 128 15.50 21.40 -13.22
N GLY A 129 16.62 21.50 -13.94
CA GLY A 129 17.95 21.72 -13.37
C GLY A 129 18.68 20.47 -12.86
N GLY A 130 20.01 20.56 -12.76
CA GLY A 130 20.88 19.50 -12.25
C GLY A 130 20.75 19.27 -10.73
N ARG A 131 21.40 18.22 -10.20
CA ARG A 131 21.36 17.86 -8.76
C ARG A 131 21.70 19.03 -7.83
N HIS A 132 22.64 19.89 -8.22
CA HIS A 132 23.06 21.05 -7.44
C HIS A 132 21.99 22.14 -7.37
N ALA A 133 21.36 22.47 -8.50
CA ALA A 133 20.26 23.45 -8.55
C ALA A 133 19.08 23.02 -7.66
N ARG A 134 18.68 21.75 -7.74
CA ARG A 134 17.63 21.19 -6.86
C ARG A 134 17.99 21.22 -5.37
N ARG A 135 19.28 21.09 -5.04
CA ARG A 135 19.74 21.19 -3.66
C ARG A 135 19.65 22.65 -3.18
N ALA A 136 20.12 23.60 -3.99
CA ALA A 136 20.06 25.02 -3.68
C ALA A 136 18.61 25.50 -3.53
N ALA A 137 17.71 25.13 -4.45
CA ALA A 137 16.29 25.45 -4.39
C ALA A 137 15.63 24.94 -3.10
N ARG A 138 15.91 23.69 -2.71
CA ARG A 138 15.41 23.11 -1.45
C ARG A 138 15.93 23.86 -0.22
N GLN A 139 17.21 24.23 -0.19
CA GLN A 139 17.76 25.03 0.92
C GLN A 139 17.11 26.41 0.98
N LEU A 140 16.93 27.06 -0.18
CA LEU A 140 16.26 28.35 -0.26
C LEU A 140 14.82 28.26 0.24
N CYS A 141 14.06 27.23 -0.15
CA CYS A 141 12.70 27.00 0.37
C CYS A 141 12.67 26.81 1.88
N ARG A 142 13.65 26.10 2.46
CA ARG A 142 13.76 25.93 3.92
C ARG A 142 14.02 27.23 4.67
N ILE A 143 14.72 28.19 4.03
CA ILE A 143 15.05 29.49 4.62
C ILE A 143 13.90 30.49 4.41
N LEU A 144 13.32 30.54 3.21
CA LEU A 144 12.36 31.57 2.81
C LEU A 144 10.91 31.24 3.17
N LEU A 145 10.54 29.95 3.23
CA LEU A 145 9.15 29.55 3.46
C LEU A 145 8.94 29.14 4.91
N ALA A 146 7.93 29.71 5.55
CA ALA A 146 7.53 29.36 6.90
C ALA A 146 7.18 27.87 7.02
N ARG A 147 7.44 27.29 8.20
CA ARG A 147 7.02 25.92 8.53
C ARG A 147 5.51 25.87 8.69
N ARG A 148 4.90 24.85 8.11
CA ARG A 148 3.46 24.54 8.27
C ARG A 148 3.24 23.92 9.66
N GLN A 149 2.11 24.23 10.29
CA GLN A 149 1.80 23.84 11.68
C GLN A 149 0.88 22.60 11.79
N GLY A 150 0.60 21.93 10.67
CA GLY A 150 -0.30 20.77 10.64
C GLY A 150 -0.92 20.59 9.26
N LEU A 151 -1.79 19.58 9.15
CA LEU A 151 -2.59 19.33 7.96
C LEU A 151 -3.86 20.22 7.96
N PRO A 152 -4.40 20.54 6.77
CA PRO A 152 -5.64 21.31 6.67
C PRO A 152 -6.82 20.52 7.26
N GLY A 153 -7.83 21.25 7.76
CA GLY A 153 -9.04 20.64 8.34
C GLY A 153 -8.84 19.95 9.69
N GLY A 154 -7.70 20.15 10.36
CA GLY A 154 -7.42 19.54 11.66
C GLY A 154 -7.07 18.05 11.60
N LEU A 155 -6.76 17.53 10.40
CA LEU A 155 -6.38 16.13 10.22
C LEU A 155 -5.09 15.81 10.99
N VAL A 156 -5.07 14.66 11.64
CA VAL A 156 -3.88 14.13 12.33
C VAL A 156 -3.03 13.37 11.32
N PRO A 157 -1.73 13.69 11.14
CA PRO A 157 -0.91 12.98 10.18
C PRO A 157 -0.59 11.56 10.67
N HIS A 158 -0.68 10.60 9.75
CA HIS A 158 -0.37 9.20 9.98
C HIS A 158 0.53 8.66 8.88
N PHE A 159 1.55 7.88 9.26
CA PHE A 159 2.62 7.41 8.38
C PHE A 159 2.63 5.89 8.30
N GLY A 160 3.13 5.32 7.21
CA GLY A 160 3.21 3.88 7.00
C GLY A 160 3.92 3.51 5.71
N SER A 161 3.78 2.26 5.29
CA SER A 161 4.33 1.80 4.02
C SER A 161 3.49 2.31 2.85
N GLN A 162 4.12 2.70 1.74
CA GLN A 162 3.44 2.90 0.46
C GLN A 162 2.66 1.64 0.04
N TRP A 163 3.19 0.45 0.34
CA TRP A 163 2.64 -0.82 -0.10
C TRP A 163 1.47 -1.25 0.78
N CYS A 164 0.26 -1.01 0.29
CA CYS A 164 -0.98 -1.26 0.99
C CYS A 164 -1.89 -2.23 0.23
N SER A 165 -2.81 -2.84 0.96
CA SER A 165 -3.98 -3.52 0.40
C SER A 165 -5.22 -2.94 1.06
N LEU A 166 -6.16 -2.43 0.27
CA LEU A 166 -7.37 -1.77 0.75
C LEU A 166 -8.59 -2.59 0.32
N SER A 167 -9.62 -2.65 1.17
CA SER A 167 -10.96 -3.06 0.73
C SER A 167 -11.54 -2.01 -0.23
N ARG A 168 -12.56 -2.40 -1.00
CA ARG A 168 -13.29 -1.52 -1.92
C ARG A 168 -13.74 -0.24 -1.23
N ARG A 169 -14.35 -0.37 -0.06
CA ARG A 169 -14.86 0.76 0.73
C ARG A 169 -13.73 1.72 1.13
N CYS A 170 -12.61 1.22 1.60
CA CYS A 170 -11.48 2.07 2.01
C CYS A 170 -10.81 2.74 0.80
N ALA A 171 -10.67 2.02 -0.32
CA ALA A 171 -10.17 2.61 -1.56
C ALA A 171 -11.10 3.72 -2.07
N ALA A 172 -12.42 3.50 -2.02
CA ALA A 172 -13.42 4.50 -2.41
C ALA A 172 -13.32 5.75 -1.52
N GLU A 173 -13.24 5.59 -0.20
CA GLU A 173 -13.09 6.71 0.72
C GLU A 173 -11.81 7.52 0.46
N VAL A 174 -10.71 6.86 0.14
CA VAL A 174 -9.45 7.53 -0.23
C VAL A 174 -9.59 8.34 -1.52
N VAL A 175 -10.28 7.81 -2.52
CA VAL A 175 -10.57 8.52 -3.78
C VAL A 175 -11.52 9.71 -3.52
N ASP A 176 -12.57 9.51 -2.73
CA ASP A 176 -13.56 10.54 -2.42
C ASP A 176 -12.93 11.72 -1.66
N VAL A 177 -12.04 11.46 -0.70
CA VAL A 177 -11.30 12.52 0.02
C VAL A 177 -10.32 13.24 -0.90
N PHE A 178 -9.66 12.52 -1.82
CA PHE A 178 -8.78 13.14 -2.80
C PHE A 178 -9.57 14.09 -3.74
N ASP A 179 -10.75 13.68 -4.19
CA ASP A 179 -11.58 14.46 -5.11
C ASP A 179 -12.34 15.60 -4.41
N GLY A 180 -12.77 15.39 -3.17
CA GLY A 180 -13.56 16.34 -2.39
C GLY A 180 -12.77 17.36 -1.56
N ASN A 181 -11.46 17.18 -1.37
CA ASN A 181 -10.63 18.04 -0.52
C ASN A 181 -9.48 18.73 -1.29
N PRO A 182 -9.76 19.80 -2.05
CA PRO A 182 -8.74 20.49 -2.84
C PRO A 182 -7.67 21.17 -2.00
N GLU A 183 -7.98 21.56 -0.76
CA GLU A 183 -7.02 22.14 0.18
C GLU A 183 -5.97 21.09 0.59
N LEU A 184 -6.41 19.88 0.96
CA LEU A 184 -5.54 18.75 1.28
C LEU A 184 -4.66 18.38 0.08
N VAL A 185 -5.24 18.26 -1.12
CA VAL A 185 -4.46 17.99 -2.34
C VAL A 185 -3.42 19.07 -2.59
N THR A 186 -3.77 20.34 -2.42
CA THR A 186 -2.84 21.47 -2.59
C THR A 186 -1.71 21.44 -1.56
N PHE A 187 -2.02 21.07 -0.32
CA PHE A 187 -1.03 20.87 0.74
C PHE A 187 -0.04 19.77 0.37
N TYR A 188 -0.55 18.60 -0.03
CA TYR A 188 0.26 17.40 -0.30
C TYR A 188 1.12 17.51 -1.56
N ARG A 189 0.79 18.40 -2.51
CA ARG A 189 1.68 18.77 -3.63
C ARG A 189 3.05 19.27 -3.20
N ARG A 190 3.17 19.74 -1.95
CA ARG A 190 4.39 20.38 -1.41
C ARG A 190 5.01 19.59 -0.26
N VAL A 191 4.74 18.29 -0.18
CA VAL A 191 5.19 17.40 0.91
C VAL A 191 6.23 16.40 0.38
N LEU A 192 7.14 15.97 1.25
CA LEU A 192 8.11 14.91 0.95
C LEU A 192 7.51 13.53 1.17
N ALA A 193 7.71 12.62 0.21
CA ALA A 193 7.25 11.22 0.30
C ALA A 193 5.77 11.06 0.70
N PRO A 194 4.86 11.81 0.04
CA PRO A 194 3.44 11.80 0.40
C PRO A 194 2.76 10.44 0.21
N ASP A 195 3.36 9.56 -0.59
CA ASP A 195 2.93 8.17 -0.80
C ASP A 195 3.04 7.29 0.45
N GLU A 196 3.83 7.70 1.46
CA GLU A 196 3.98 6.98 2.73
C GLU A 196 3.04 7.50 3.83
N HIS A 197 2.25 8.54 3.58
CA HIS A 197 1.37 9.08 4.63
C HIS A 197 0.03 9.68 4.14
N PHE A 198 -0.20 9.89 2.84
CA PHE A 198 -1.50 10.39 2.35
C PHE A 198 -2.63 9.41 2.64
N VAL A 199 -2.50 8.17 2.17
CA VAL A 199 -3.53 7.12 2.31
C VAL A 199 -3.77 6.79 3.79
N GLN A 200 -2.69 6.71 4.55
CA GLN A 200 -2.66 6.45 5.99
C GLN A 200 -3.40 7.55 6.76
N THR A 201 -3.09 8.82 6.46
CA THR A 201 -3.76 9.98 7.06
C THR A 201 -5.26 9.97 6.74
N VAL A 202 -5.64 9.76 5.48
CA VAL A 202 -7.05 9.74 5.09
C VAL A 202 -7.81 8.66 5.86
N ILE A 203 -7.30 7.43 5.86
CA ILE A 203 -7.96 6.30 6.52
C ILE A 203 -7.98 6.48 8.04
N ALA A 204 -6.90 6.95 8.65
CA ALA A 204 -6.86 7.11 10.10
C ALA A 204 -7.77 8.22 10.64
N ASN A 205 -8.11 9.21 9.82
CA ASN A 205 -9.04 10.29 10.17
C ASN A 205 -10.48 10.02 9.68
N SER A 206 -10.73 8.84 9.10
CA SER A 206 -12.08 8.43 8.68
C SER A 206 -13.01 8.14 9.86
N ALA A 207 -14.31 8.25 9.64
CA ALA A 207 -15.32 7.92 10.64
C ALA A 207 -15.25 6.45 11.09
N HIS A 208 -14.70 5.55 10.27
CA HIS A 208 -14.59 4.13 10.61
C HIS A 208 -13.17 3.69 10.98
N ALA A 209 -12.28 4.65 11.25
CA ALA A 209 -10.92 4.41 11.74
C ALA A 209 -10.84 3.37 12.88
N ARG A 210 -11.80 3.36 13.83
CA ARG A 210 -11.78 2.47 15.01
C ARG A 210 -11.89 0.98 14.68
N ASP A 211 -12.47 0.62 13.54
CA ASP A 211 -12.67 -0.78 13.14
C ASP A 211 -11.53 -1.32 12.26
N ARG A 212 -10.48 -0.51 12.02
CA ARG A 212 -9.54 -0.65 10.89
C ARG A 212 -8.07 -0.90 11.24
N TYR A 213 -7.73 -1.06 12.53
CA TYR A 213 -6.34 -1.12 12.97
C TYR A 213 -5.89 -2.54 13.35
N LEU A 214 -4.86 -3.05 12.67
CA LEU A 214 -4.08 -4.19 13.16
C LEU A 214 -3.09 -3.81 14.29
N GLY A 215 -3.02 -2.53 14.66
CA GLY A 215 -2.20 -2.00 15.74
C GLY A 215 -1.35 -0.80 15.31
N ALA A 216 -1.02 0.06 16.28
CA ALA A 216 -0.07 1.14 16.07
C ALA A 216 1.36 0.57 16.00
N TYR A 217 2.03 0.75 14.86
CA TYR A 217 3.46 0.45 14.78
C TYR A 217 4.23 1.63 15.36
N ARG A 218 4.87 1.41 16.52
CA ARG A 218 5.74 2.39 17.18
C ARG A 218 7.20 2.18 16.78
N GLY A 219 7.52 2.43 15.51
CA GLY A 219 8.90 2.37 15.02
C GLY A 219 9.18 3.46 13.99
N SER A 220 10.45 3.79 13.80
CA SER A 220 10.90 4.86 12.88
C SER A 220 10.97 4.43 11.41
N GLU A 221 10.61 3.18 11.09
CA GLU A 221 10.80 2.61 9.75
C GLU A 221 9.49 2.06 9.15
N SER A 222 9.17 2.48 7.93
CA SER A 222 7.99 2.01 7.18
C SER A 222 8.15 0.59 6.61
N PHE A 223 9.33 -0.03 6.73
CA PHE A 223 9.65 -1.33 6.10
C PHE A 223 8.98 -2.51 6.81
N GLY A 224 9.05 -2.56 8.14
CA GLY A 224 8.35 -3.56 8.96
C GLY A 224 6.82 -3.41 8.90
N SER A 225 6.37 -2.31 8.29
CA SER A 225 4.98 -1.91 8.16
C SER A 225 4.39 -2.29 6.77
N ALA A 226 5.13 -2.98 5.92
CA ALA A 226 4.54 -3.53 4.69
C ALA A 226 3.87 -4.89 4.99
N ALA A 227 2.54 -4.95 5.04
CA ALA A 227 1.93 -6.15 5.62
C ALA A 227 1.90 -7.36 4.70
N LEU A 228 1.64 -7.16 3.40
CA LEU A 228 1.67 -8.24 2.40
C LEU A 228 3.05 -8.38 1.74
N HIS A 229 3.94 -7.40 1.95
CA HIS A 229 5.24 -7.34 1.29
C HIS A 229 6.36 -7.63 2.27
N TYR A 230 7.24 -8.55 1.91
CA TYR A 230 8.54 -8.71 2.52
C TYR A 230 9.49 -7.66 1.92
N ILE A 231 9.93 -6.73 2.76
CA ILE A 231 10.88 -5.67 2.41
C ILE A 231 12.00 -5.70 3.42
N GLN A 232 13.19 -6.10 2.99
CA GLN A 232 14.35 -6.13 3.86
C GLN A 232 15.10 -4.79 3.78
N PRO A 233 15.23 -4.05 4.89
CA PRO A 233 16.15 -2.92 4.95
C PRO A 233 17.59 -3.45 4.95
N THR A 234 18.48 -2.78 4.22
CA THR A 234 19.92 -3.07 4.33
C THR A 234 20.42 -2.45 5.64
N LEU A 235 20.89 -3.26 6.59
CA LEU A 235 21.49 -2.79 7.86
C LEU A 235 22.90 -2.19 7.70
N ALA A 236 23.44 -2.10 6.48
CA ALA A 236 24.77 -1.57 6.23
C ALA A 236 24.80 -0.78 4.91
N HIS A 237 25.51 0.36 4.90
CA HIS A 237 25.98 1.16 3.76
C HIS A 237 25.23 2.44 3.36
N SER A 238 24.13 2.81 4.00
CA SER A 238 23.60 4.17 3.86
C SER A 238 24.20 5.01 4.99
N GLY A 239 25.30 5.73 4.69
CA GLY A 239 26.00 6.58 5.66
C GLY A 239 25.06 7.59 6.35
N PRO A 240 25.52 8.37 7.34
CA PRO A 240 24.70 9.11 8.33
C PRO A 240 23.70 10.14 7.78
N ARG A 241 23.58 10.29 6.45
CA ARG A 241 22.64 11.18 5.76
C ARG A 241 21.61 10.44 4.89
N GLN A 242 21.63 9.12 4.81
CA GLN A 242 20.66 8.32 4.06
C GLN A 242 20.18 7.20 4.98
N GLY A 243 18.87 7.13 5.22
CA GLY A 243 18.27 6.00 5.94
C GLY A 243 18.48 4.67 5.19
N PRO A 244 18.16 3.54 5.83
CA PRO A 244 18.32 2.22 5.23
C PRO A 244 17.64 2.15 3.87
N LYS A 245 18.34 1.59 2.88
CA LYS A 245 17.78 1.34 1.53
C LYS A 245 17.23 -0.08 1.47
N PRO A 246 16.09 -0.32 0.80
CA PRO A 246 15.62 -1.68 0.54
C PRO A 246 16.66 -2.48 -0.26
N GLN A 247 16.94 -3.69 0.20
CA GLN A 247 17.82 -4.64 -0.48
C GLN A 247 17.17 -5.15 -1.78
N TRP A 248 18.00 -5.45 -2.77
CA TRP A 248 17.59 -6.24 -3.94
C TRP A 248 17.82 -7.71 -3.63
N PHE A 249 16.80 -8.53 -3.85
CA PHE A 249 16.91 -9.99 -3.84
C PHE A 249 17.40 -10.41 -5.22
N ASP A 250 18.57 -11.02 -5.27
CA ASP A 250 19.27 -11.39 -6.51
C ASP A 250 19.87 -12.81 -6.47
N SER A 251 19.69 -13.53 -5.36
CA SER A 251 20.26 -14.86 -5.16
C SER A 251 19.21 -15.85 -4.66
N PRO A 252 19.17 -17.09 -5.19
CA PRO A 252 18.39 -18.20 -4.61
C PRO A 252 18.67 -18.46 -3.12
N ALA A 253 19.81 -17.99 -2.59
CA ALA A 253 20.11 -18.06 -1.15
C ALA A 253 19.09 -17.29 -0.29
N ASP A 254 18.34 -16.36 -0.87
CA ASP A 254 17.32 -15.59 -0.17
C ASP A 254 16.00 -16.39 0.02
N LEU A 255 15.79 -17.49 -0.71
CA LEU A 255 14.53 -18.24 -0.72
C LEU A 255 14.03 -18.70 0.66
N PRO A 256 14.87 -19.21 1.58
CA PRO A 256 14.41 -19.58 2.92
C PRO A 256 13.80 -18.39 3.66
N ALA A 257 14.44 -17.21 3.60
CA ALA A 257 13.91 -16.00 4.24
C ALA A 257 12.59 -15.53 3.61
N LEU A 258 12.45 -15.68 2.28
CA LEU A 258 11.19 -15.37 1.60
C LEU A 258 10.08 -16.32 2.03
N ARG A 259 10.35 -17.63 2.08
CA ARG A 259 9.41 -18.67 2.51
C ARG A 259 8.93 -18.45 3.95
N ASP A 260 9.86 -18.18 4.86
CA ASP A 260 9.58 -18.06 6.28
C ASP A 260 8.95 -16.70 6.66
N SER A 261 8.95 -15.73 5.73
CA SER A 261 8.39 -14.39 5.99
C SER A 261 6.88 -14.38 6.26
N GLY A 262 6.14 -15.39 5.78
CA GLY A 262 4.68 -15.43 5.80
C GLY A 262 4.00 -14.38 4.91
N LYS A 263 4.76 -13.63 4.11
CA LYS A 263 4.26 -12.57 3.22
C LYS A 263 3.79 -13.14 1.88
N PHE A 264 3.08 -12.34 1.09
CA PHE A 264 2.58 -12.73 -0.23
C PHE A 264 3.47 -12.24 -1.37
N PHE A 265 4.15 -11.12 -1.16
CA PHE A 265 5.04 -10.51 -2.14
C PHE A 265 6.41 -10.25 -1.53
N VAL A 266 7.45 -10.29 -2.36
CA VAL A 266 8.80 -9.80 -2.05
C VAL A 266 9.08 -8.51 -2.82
N ARG A 267 9.85 -7.61 -2.22
CA ARG A 267 10.37 -6.41 -2.88
C ARG A 267 11.79 -6.08 -2.37
N LYS A 268 12.81 -5.90 -3.23
CA LYS A 268 12.77 -5.72 -4.71
C LYS A 268 13.44 -6.86 -5.46
N VAL A 269 12.79 -7.37 -6.51
CA VAL A 269 13.34 -8.40 -7.42
C VAL A 269 13.58 -7.81 -8.80
N ARG A 270 14.74 -8.14 -9.40
CA ARG A 270 15.08 -7.81 -10.80
C ARG A 270 15.85 -8.92 -11.53
N ASP A 271 16.53 -9.78 -10.79
CA ASP A 271 17.35 -10.84 -11.35
C ASP A 271 16.46 -12.02 -11.75
N PRO A 272 16.51 -12.50 -13.00
CA PRO A 272 15.74 -13.66 -13.43
C PRO A 272 16.01 -14.91 -12.60
N ARG A 273 17.23 -15.11 -12.06
CA ARG A 273 17.61 -16.34 -11.35
C ARG A 273 16.81 -16.56 -10.06
N ILE A 274 16.65 -15.51 -9.25
CA ILE A 274 15.79 -15.60 -8.05
C ILE A 274 14.32 -15.72 -8.45
N ALA A 275 13.88 -15.08 -9.54
CA ALA A 275 12.52 -15.22 -10.02
C ALA A 275 12.23 -16.66 -10.51
N ASP A 276 13.19 -17.29 -11.20
CA ASP A 276 13.13 -18.71 -11.59
C ASP A 276 13.05 -19.63 -10.38
N ALA A 277 13.86 -19.35 -9.35
CA ALA A 277 13.84 -20.16 -8.15
C ALA A 277 12.55 -19.96 -7.33
N ILE A 278 12.00 -18.74 -7.26
CA ILE A 278 10.68 -18.50 -6.66
C ILE A 278 9.59 -19.25 -7.44
N ASP A 279 9.63 -19.19 -8.77
CA ASP A 279 8.64 -19.88 -9.61
C ASP A 279 8.66 -21.38 -9.39
N VAL A 280 9.85 -21.99 -9.28
CA VAL A 280 9.99 -23.43 -9.10
C VAL A 280 9.76 -23.89 -7.65
N GLU A 281 10.20 -23.13 -6.67
CA GLU A 281 10.17 -23.59 -5.27
C GLU A 281 8.95 -23.10 -4.49
N LEU A 282 8.40 -21.94 -4.85
CA LEU A 282 7.32 -21.30 -4.09
C LEU A 282 6.01 -21.21 -4.87
N LEU A 283 6.06 -21.21 -6.21
CA LEU A 283 4.86 -21.02 -7.05
C LEU A 283 4.47 -22.24 -7.91
N SER A 284 5.38 -23.15 -8.26
CA SER A 284 5.07 -24.32 -9.09
C SER A 284 4.47 -25.44 -8.25
N GLY A 285 3.17 -25.31 -7.98
CA GLY A 285 2.19 -26.35 -7.65
C GLY A 285 2.60 -27.55 -6.78
N ALA A 286 2.20 -27.55 -5.51
CA ALA A 286 1.40 -28.61 -4.89
C ALA A 286 0.94 -28.14 -3.49
N TRP A 287 -0.26 -27.59 -3.41
CA TRP A 287 -1.05 -27.69 -2.18
C TRP A 287 -1.30 -29.19 -1.97
N CYS A 288 -0.56 -29.80 -1.04
CA CYS A 288 -0.77 -31.19 -0.65
C CYS A 288 -2.23 -31.33 -0.18
N SER A 289 -2.99 -32.19 -0.87
CA SER A 289 -4.42 -32.44 -0.68
C SER A 289 -4.82 -32.91 0.72
N THR A 290 -3.86 -33.20 1.60
CA THR A 290 -4.10 -33.61 2.99
C THR A 290 -4.66 -32.48 3.87
N ALA A 291 -4.49 -31.22 3.48
CA ALA A 291 -5.07 -30.09 4.22
C ALA A 291 -6.55 -29.82 3.88
N ARG A 292 -7.06 -30.37 2.76
CA ARG A 292 -8.46 -30.15 2.30
C ARG A 292 -9.46 -30.99 3.10
N GLU A 293 -9.10 -32.23 3.47
CA GLU A 293 -10.00 -33.14 4.19
C GLU A 293 -10.02 -32.90 5.71
N GLY A 294 -8.93 -32.37 6.28
CA GLY A 294 -8.83 -32.09 7.72
C GLY A 294 -9.48 -30.77 8.19
N ARG A 295 -9.90 -29.88 7.28
CA ARG A 295 -10.48 -28.56 7.62
C ARG A 295 -11.96 -28.41 7.30
N ILE A 296 -12.48 -29.10 6.28
CA ILE A 296 -13.93 -29.16 6.02
C ILE A 296 -14.64 -29.87 7.18
N SER A 297 -13.99 -30.84 7.81
CA SER A 297 -14.50 -31.57 8.98
C SER A 297 -14.56 -30.73 10.26
N ARG A 298 -13.73 -29.68 10.43
CA ARG A 298 -13.77 -28.81 11.63
C ARG A 298 -14.66 -27.57 11.48
N GLN A 299 -15.06 -27.19 10.27
CA GLN A 299 -16.01 -26.09 10.05
C GLN A 299 -17.48 -26.52 10.17
N ALA A 300 -17.77 -27.83 10.17
CA ALA A 300 -19.12 -28.34 10.43
C ALA A 300 -19.51 -28.33 11.93
N GLU A 301 -18.56 -28.23 12.86
CA GLU A 301 -18.81 -28.34 14.30
C GLU A 301 -18.92 -27.00 15.05
N ILE A 302 -18.73 -25.86 14.37
CA ILE A 302 -18.88 -24.53 14.99
C ILE A 302 -20.05 -23.81 14.33
N ARG A 303 -21.27 -24.30 14.61
CA ARG A 303 -22.49 -23.46 14.57
C ARG A 303 -22.82 -23.06 16.01
N PRO A 304 -22.87 -21.76 16.35
CA PRO A 304 -23.47 -21.37 17.61
C PRO A 304 -24.97 -21.67 17.56
N SER A 305 -25.47 -22.29 18.63
CA SER A 305 -26.90 -22.51 18.89
C SER A 305 -27.64 -21.18 18.93
N PRO A 306 -28.84 -21.05 18.32
CA PRO A 306 -29.66 -19.85 18.47
C PRO A 306 -30.35 -19.88 19.84
N ALA A 307 -29.97 -19.01 20.76
CA ALA A 307 -30.73 -18.76 21.97
C ALA A 307 -30.74 -17.27 22.36
N GLU A 308 -31.95 -16.72 22.25
CA GLU A 308 -32.60 -15.75 23.15
C GLU A 308 -32.03 -14.32 23.23
N TRP A 309 -32.48 -13.52 22.27
CA TRP A 309 -32.66 -12.08 22.44
C TRP A 309 -33.81 -11.83 23.41
N THR A 310 -33.53 -11.29 24.60
CA THR A 310 -34.54 -10.63 25.45
C THR A 310 -34.66 -9.16 25.04
N GLU A 311 -35.87 -8.75 24.67
CA GLU A 311 -36.21 -7.36 24.37
C GLU A 311 -36.01 -6.46 25.60
N PRO A 312 -35.55 -5.21 25.45
CA PRO A 312 -35.61 -4.23 26.52
C PRO A 312 -37.07 -3.76 26.68
N ALA A 313 -37.61 -3.93 27.89
CA ALA A 313 -38.94 -3.46 28.27
C ALA A 313 -39.07 -1.94 28.05
N GLN A 314 -40.09 -1.55 27.27
CA GLN A 314 -40.73 -0.25 27.39
C GLN A 314 -41.74 -0.29 28.53
N MET A 315 -41.77 0.76 29.35
CA MET A 315 -42.96 1.46 29.91
C MET A 315 -42.56 2.26 31.17
N GLU A 316 -42.67 3.59 31.09
CA GLU A 316 -43.63 4.43 31.85
C GLU A 316 -42.99 4.92 33.18
N GLY A 317 -43.03 6.18 33.61
CA GLY A 317 -43.99 7.23 33.34
C GLY A 317 -45.00 7.41 34.48
N SER A 318 -44.60 7.65 35.74
CA SER A 318 -45.48 8.31 36.73
C SER A 318 -44.76 8.96 37.93
N LEU A 319 -44.98 10.27 38.04
CA LEU A 319 -45.13 11.16 39.20
C LEU A 319 -45.07 10.56 40.63
N GLY A 320 -44.47 11.32 41.57
CA GLY A 320 -44.95 11.42 42.95
C GLY A 320 -43.92 11.56 44.08
N CYS A 321 -43.46 12.80 44.34
CA CYS A 321 -43.36 13.48 45.64
C CYS A 321 -42.59 14.81 45.49
#